data_AF-A0A3Q3IGV4-F1
#
_entry.id   AF-A0A3Q3IGV4-F1
#
_cell.length_a   1.000
_cell.length_b   1.000
_cell.length_c   1.000
_cell.angle_alpha   90.00
_cell.angle_beta   90.00
_cell.angle_gamma   90.00
#
_symmetry.space_group_name_H-M   'P 1'
#
loop_
_entity.id
_entity.type
_entity.pdbx_description
1 polymer ?
#
loop_
_entity_poly.entity_id
_entity_poly.type
_entity_poly.pdbx_seq_one_letter_code
_entity_poly.pdbx_strand_id
1 'polypeptide(L)'
;MPGPDRETDLTERIEAFLTDLKRGGSGVGPLRGSAETARETTALLRRITAQARWSNAGDLMEIIRKEGRRMTASQPSETTVGNMIRRVLKIIREEYARFQGSNEETDQQESLHKLLTSGGPSEENFRSPFPTLKANVIEAINELLTELEGTTDNIAMQALEHIHSNEVIMTIGRSRTVEAFLKDAARKRKFHVIVAECAPFCQTSDPRHSRVLLLLRGVRCITS
;
A
#
# COMPACT_ATOMS: atom_id res chain seq x y z
N MET A 1 -30.66 11.71 -0.04
CA MET A 1 -30.00 12.18 -1.26
C MET A 1 -28.63 12.73 -0.90
N PRO A 2 -27.51 12.19 -1.40
CA PRO A 2 -26.21 12.87 -1.27
C PRO A 2 -26.26 14.12 -2.16
N GLY A 3 -26.11 15.31 -1.55
CA GLY A 3 -26.16 16.60 -2.24
C GLY A 3 -24.97 16.81 -3.20
N PRO A 4 -25.09 17.74 -4.16
CA PRO A 4 -24.04 18.07 -5.14
C PRO A 4 -22.69 18.38 -4.47
N ASP A 5 -22.71 18.97 -3.28
CA ASP A 5 -21.53 19.34 -2.49
C ASP A 5 -20.59 18.17 -2.14
N ARG A 6 -21.11 16.94 -2.04
CA ARG A 6 -20.29 15.76 -1.69
C ARG A 6 -19.49 15.23 -2.88
N GLU A 7 -20.05 15.34 -4.08
CA GLU A 7 -19.41 14.88 -5.32
C GLU A 7 -18.31 15.87 -5.76
N THR A 8 -18.53 17.16 -5.53
CA THR A 8 -17.51 18.20 -5.71
C THR A 8 -16.37 18.04 -4.69
N ASP A 9 -16.64 17.83 -3.39
CA ASP A 9 -15.58 17.58 -2.37
C ASP A 9 -14.74 16.33 -2.70
N LEU A 10 -15.36 15.25 -3.18
CA LEU A 10 -14.60 14.05 -3.59
C LEU A 10 -13.67 14.35 -4.77
N THR A 11 -14.17 15.07 -5.77
CA THR A 11 -13.41 15.41 -6.97
C THR A 11 -12.23 16.31 -6.64
N GLU A 12 -12.45 17.37 -5.84
CA GLU A 12 -11.38 18.28 -5.37
C GLU A 12 -10.28 17.53 -4.63
N ARG A 13 -10.64 16.56 -3.78
CA ARG A 13 -9.66 15.73 -3.05
C ARG A 13 -8.85 14.81 -3.97
N ILE A 14 -9.49 14.23 -4.98
CA ILE A 14 -8.78 13.43 -5.99
C ILE A 14 -7.76 14.32 -6.71
N GLU A 15 -8.16 15.52 -7.15
CA GLU A 15 -7.24 16.46 -7.81
C GLU A 15 -6.09 16.91 -6.89
N ALA A 16 -6.37 17.16 -5.61
CA ALA A 16 -5.34 17.49 -4.63
C ALA A 16 -4.32 16.35 -4.49
N PHE A 17 -4.81 15.11 -4.35
CA PHE A 17 -3.96 13.92 -4.26
C PHE A 17 -3.11 13.69 -5.54
N LEU A 18 -3.68 13.91 -6.73
CA LEU A 18 -2.95 13.82 -8.00
C LEU A 18 -1.85 14.89 -8.09
N THR A 19 -2.14 16.11 -7.61
CA THR A 19 -1.16 17.20 -7.57
C THR A 19 -0.01 16.86 -6.61
N ASP A 20 -0.33 16.31 -5.45
CA ASP A 20 0.68 15.87 -4.47
C ASP A 20 1.54 14.72 -5.00
N LEU A 21 0.95 13.74 -5.70
CA LEU A 21 1.69 12.66 -6.36
C LEU A 21 2.69 13.19 -7.39
N LYS A 22 2.26 14.12 -8.26
CA LYS A 22 3.12 14.73 -9.29
C LYS A 22 4.28 15.54 -8.70
N ARG A 23 4.01 16.27 -7.61
CA ARG A 23 5.02 17.05 -6.89
C ARG A 23 6.05 16.12 -6.23
N GLY A 24 5.61 15.05 -5.58
CA GLY A 24 6.49 14.05 -4.95
C GLY A 24 7.41 13.35 -5.96
N GLY A 25 6.95 13.13 -7.19
CA GLY A 25 7.74 12.55 -8.27
C GLY A 25 8.84 13.45 -8.85
N SER A 26 8.70 14.77 -8.68
CA SER A 26 9.61 15.77 -9.26
C SER A 26 10.81 16.11 -8.36
N GLY A 27 10.94 15.46 -7.20
CA GLY A 27 12.00 15.74 -6.21
C GLY A 27 11.86 17.07 -5.46
N VAL A 28 10.78 17.83 -5.71
CA VAL A 28 10.48 19.12 -5.09
C VAL A 28 9.40 18.92 -4.03
N GLY A 29 9.78 18.42 -2.85
CA GLY A 29 8.87 18.23 -1.73
C GLY A 29 9.42 17.26 -0.67
N PRO A 30 8.78 17.14 0.50
CA PRO A 30 9.14 16.13 1.48
C PRO A 30 9.12 14.74 0.84
N LEU A 31 10.18 13.95 1.06
CA LEU A 31 10.25 12.56 0.62
C LEU A 31 9.10 11.76 1.25
N ARG A 32 8.08 11.50 0.44
CA ARG A 32 6.89 10.75 0.84
C ARG A 32 7.25 9.27 0.92
N GLY A 33 6.96 8.65 2.06
CA GLY A 33 7.28 7.23 2.26
C GLY A 33 6.27 6.33 1.53
N SER A 34 6.70 5.15 1.09
CA SER A 34 5.80 4.16 0.49
C SER A 34 4.61 3.81 1.39
N ALA A 35 4.83 3.69 2.71
CA ALA A 35 3.76 3.44 3.68
C ALA A 35 2.71 4.57 3.71
N GLU A 36 3.15 5.82 3.63
CA GLU A 36 2.26 7.00 3.62
C GLU A 36 1.46 7.07 2.31
N THR A 37 2.13 6.84 1.18
CA THR A 37 1.49 6.73 -0.13
C THR A 37 0.45 5.61 -0.16
N ALA A 38 0.77 4.43 0.41
CA ALA A 38 -0.17 3.32 0.52
C ALA A 38 -1.39 3.68 1.37
N ARG A 39 -1.17 4.30 2.53
CA ARG A 39 -2.25 4.71 3.45
C ARG A 39 -3.19 5.73 2.82
N GLU A 40 -2.63 6.77 2.21
CA GLU A 40 -3.44 7.82 1.59
C GLU A 40 -4.18 7.34 0.34
N THR A 41 -3.55 6.50 -0.48
CA THR A 41 -4.23 5.86 -1.64
C THR A 41 -5.41 5.04 -1.15
N THR A 42 -5.21 4.21 -0.13
CA THR A 42 -6.26 3.34 0.43
C THR A 42 -7.37 4.17 1.09
N ALA A 43 -7.02 5.23 1.82
CA ALA A 43 -7.99 6.14 2.41
C ALA A 43 -8.82 6.89 1.36
N LEU A 44 -8.22 7.28 0.24
CA LEU A 44 -8.93 7.89 -0.89
C LEU A 44 -9.88 6.89 -1.54
N LEU A 45 -9.43 5.65 -1.79
CA LEU A 45 -10.27 4.58 -2.32
C LEU A 45 -11.46 4.27 -1.40
N ARG A 46 -11.26 4.24 -0.08
CA ARG A 46 -12.34 4.10 0.91
C ARG A 46 -13.39 5.21 0.76
N ARG A 47 -12.95 6.47 0.58
CA ARG A 47 -13.84 7.62 0.39
C ARG A 47 -14.63 7.51 -0.91
N ILE A 48 -13.97 7.11 -2.01
CA ILE A 48 -14.64 6.84 -3.28
C ILE A 48 -15.74 5.79 -3.10
N THR A 49 -15.43 4.65 -2.46
CA THR A 49 -16.43 3.61 -2.15
C THR A 49 -17.61 4.14 -1.34
N ALA A 50 -17.34 5.01 -0.36
CA ALA A 50 -18.36 5.57 0.52
C ALA A 50 -19.23 6.65 -0.13
N GLN A 51 -18.68 7.49 -1.00
CA GLN A 51 -19.33 8.71 -1.51
C GLN A 51 -19.83 8.58 -2.95
N ALA A 52 -19.19 7.75 -3.78
CA ALA A 52 -19.61 7.56 -5.16
C ALA A 52 -20.99 6.87 -5.24
N ARG A 53 -21.70 7.14 -6.35
CA ARG A 53 -22.97 6.49 -6.68
C ARG A 53 -22.70 5.26 -7.53
N TRP A 54 -23.06 4.10 -7.00
CA TRP A 54 -22.93 2.80 -7.67
C TRP A 54 -24.04 1.88 -7.17
N SER A 55 -24.52 0.98 -8.03
CA SER A 55 -25.66 0.10 -7.73
C SER A 55 -25.25 -1.37 -7.54
N ASN A 56 -24.10 -1.74 -8.09
CA ASN A 56 -23.58 -3.09 -8.09
C ASN A 56 -22.03 -3.07 -8.01
N ALA A 57 -21.43 -4.25 -7.80
CA ALA A 57 -19.97 -4.38 -7.67
C ALA A 57 -19.23 -3.97 -8.96
N GLY A 58 -19.83 -4.23 -10.13
CA GLY A 58 -19.30 -3.85 -11.44
C GLY A 58 -19.12 -2.34 -11.57
N ASP A 59 -20.16 -1.56 -11.26
CA ASP A 59 -20.13 -0.10 -11.28
C ASP A 59 -18.99 0.43 -10.38
N LEU A 60 -18.89 -0.08 -9.15
CA LEU A 60 -17.86 0.34 -8.20
C LEU A 60 -16.45 0.03 -8.73
N MET A 61 -16.25 -1.17 -9.28
CA MET A 61 -14.97 -1.55 -9.88
C MET A 61 -14.61 -0.69 -11.08
N GLU A 62 -15.57 -0.31 -11.93
CA GLU A 62 -15.33 0.62 -13.04
C GLU A 62 -14.89 2.00 -12.55
N ILE A 63 -15.56 2.55 -11.53
CA ILE A 63 -15.19 3.83 -10.91
C ILE A 63 -13.76 3.76 -10.38
N ILE A 64 -13.42 2.73 -9.60
CA ILE A 64 -12.08 2.55 -9.04
C ILE A 64 -11.03 2.34 -10.14
N ARG A 65 -11.33 1.59 -11.20
CA ARG A 65 -10.41 1.43 -12.35
C ARG A 65 -10.19 2.75 -13.08
N LYS A 66 -11.25 3.55 -13.28
CA LYS A 66 -11.16 4.85 -13.95
C LYS A 66 -10.25 5.80 -13.17
N GLU A 67 -10.53 6.00 -11.89
CA GLU A 67 -9.70 6.86 -11.03
C GLU A 67 -8.30 6.27 -10.84
N GLY A 68 -8.18 4.95 -10.71
CA GLY A 68 -6.92 4.26 -10.58
C GLY A 68 -5.98 4.42 -11.77
N ARG A 69 -6.52 4.41 -13.00
CA ARG A 69 -5.74 4.72 -14.21
C ARG A 69 -5.19 6.14 -14.19
N ARG A 70 -6.00 7.12 -13.75
CA ARG A 70 -5.58 8.53 -13.64
C ARG A 70 -4.47 8.71 -12.60
N MET A 71 -4.62 8.07 -11.43
CA MET A 71 -3.61 8.12 -10.36
C MET A 71 -2.28 7.48 -10.81
N THR A 72 -2.34 6.29 -11.41
CA THR A 72 -1.13 5.57 -11.88
C THR A 72 -0.42 6.31 -13.02
N ALA A 73 -1.19 6.90 -13.95
CA ALA A 73 -0.62 7.68 -15.05
C ALA A 73 0.06 8.98 -14.58
N SER A 74 -0.30 9.49 -13.39
CA SER A 74 0.28 10.73 -12.86
C SER A 74 1.70 10.54 -12.34
N GLN A 75 2.07 9.34 -11.88
CA GLN A 75 3.44 8.99 -11.53
C GLN A 75 3.69 7.49 -11.78
N PRO A 76 4.10 7.09 -13.00
CA PRO A 76 4.23 5.68 -13.37
C PRO A 76 5.27 4.89 -12.58
N SER A 77 6.29 5.56 -12.04
CA SER A 77 7.32 4.93 -11.20
C SER A 77 6.83 4.61 -9.78
N GLU A 78 5.75 5.25 -9.32
CA GLU A 78 5.16 5.01 -8.00
C GLU A 78 4.21 3.81 -8.06
N THR A 79 4.78 2.61 -7.96
CA THR A 79 4.02 1.35 -8.06
C THR A 79 3.07 1.13 -6.88
N THR A 80 3.31 1.76 -5.72
CA THR A 80 2.51 1.60 -4.50
C THR A 80 1.03 1.92 -4.76
N VAL A 81 0.76 3.01 -5.49
CA VAL A 81 -0.60 3.45 -5.83
C VAL A 81 -1.33 2.36 -6.62
N GLY A 82 -0.70 1.89 -7.70
CA GLY A 82 -1.23 0.81 -8.53
C GLY A 82 -1.44 -0.49 -7.76
N ASN A 83 -0.53 -0.83 -6.85
CA ASN A 83 -0.64 -2.00 -5.99
C ASN A 83 -1.84 -1.89 -5.05
N MET A 84 -2.06 -0.73 -4.41
CA MET A 84 -3.22 -0.52 -3.52
C MET A 84 -4.55 -0.55 -4.28
N ILE A 85 -4.61 0.04 -5.47
CA ILE A 85 -5.80 -0.04 -6.34
C ILE A 85 -6.15 -1.50 -6.66
N ARG A 86 -5.14 -2.32 -7.02
CA ARG A 86 -5.35 -3.74 -7.29
C ARG A 86 -5.80 -4.52 -6.06
N ARG A 87 -5.26 -4.22 -4.87
CA ARG A 87 -5.73 -4.81 -3.59
C ARG A 87 -7.19 -4.47 -3.31
N VAL A 88 -7.60 -3.20 -3.44
CA VAL A 88 -9.00 -2.80 -3.21
C VAL A 88 -9.95 -3.44 -4.24
N LEU A 89 -9.55 -3.52 -5.52
CA LEU A 89 -10.33 -4.24 -6.52
C LEU A 89 -10.47 -5.73 -6.18
N LYS A 90 -9.45 -6.35 -5.58
CA LYS A 90 -9.51 -7.74 -5.11
C LYS A 90 -10.49 -7.88 -3.94
N ILE A 91 -10.42 -7.00 -2.94
CA ILE A 91 -11.37 -6.94 -1.81
C ILE A 91 -12.82 -6.88 -2.30
N ILE A 92 -13.11 -6.03 -3.30
CA ILE A 92 -14.48 -5.90 -3.84
C ILE A 92 -14.96 -7.20 -4.48
N ARG A 93 -14.09 -7.91 -5.21
CA ARG A 93 -14.43 -9.20 -5.80
C ARG A 93 -14.66 -10.25 -4.73
N GLU A 94 -13.80 -10.32 -3.72
CA GLU A 94 -13.90 -11.29 -2.62
C GLU A 94 -15.17 -11.09 -1.79
N GLU A 95 -15.47 -9.85 -1.39
CA GLU A 95 -16.71 -9.55 -0.65
C GLU A 95 -17.98 -9.81 -1.47
N TYR A 96 -17.90 -9.67 -2.79
CA TYR A 96 -19.00 -10.00 -3.68
C TYR A 96 -19.14 -11.51 -3.91
N ALA A 97 -18.03 -12.24 -4.06
CA ALA A 97 -18.02 -13.70 -4.23
C ALA A 97 -18.51 -14.42 -2.96
N ARG A 98 -18.11 -13.93 -1.77
CA ARG A 98 -18.61 -14.38 -0.48
C ARG A 98 -20.14 -14.29 -0.39
N PHE A 99 -20.73 -13.24 -0.97
CA PHE A 99 -22.19 -13.12 -1.05
C PHE A 99 -22.83 -14.15 -2.00
N GLN A 100 -22.21 -14.45 -3.14
CA GLN A 100 -22.75 -15.45 -4.08
C GLN A 100 -22.66 -16.89 -3.56
N GLY A 101 -22.08 -17.13 -2.37
CA GLY A 101 -21.90 -18.47 -1.82
C GLY A 101 -20.80 -19.26 -2.53
N SER A 102 -19.91 -18.59 -3.26
CA SER A 102 -18.74 -19.22 -3.87
C SER A 102 -17.70 -19.44 -2.76
N ASN A 103 -17.73 -20.63 -2.15
CA ASN A 103 -16.76 -21.04 -1.14
C ASN A 103 -15.39 -21.27 -1.81
N GLU A 104 -14.33 -20.67 -1.26
CA GLU A 104 -12.96 -20.63 -1.83
C GLU A 104 -12.33 -22.02 -2.07
N GLU A 105 -12.86 -23.08 -1.45
CA GLU A 105 -12.37 -24.46 -1.60
C GLU A 105 -12.63 -25.07 -2.99
N THR A 106 -13.60 -24.55 -3.75
CA THR A 106 -13.98 -25.10 -5.07
C THR A 106 -13.06 -24.63 -6.20
N ASP A 107 -12.32 -23.54 -6.00
CA ASP A 107 -11.67 -22.81 -7.10
C ASP A 107 -10.30 -23.38 -7.51
N GLN A 108 -9.63 -24.14 -6.62
CA GLN A 108 -8.35 -24.79 -6.95
C GLN A 108 -8.50 -25.98 -7.90
N GLN A 109 -9.63 -26.69 -7.86
CA GLN A 109 -9.92 -27.83 -8.75
C GLN A 109 -10.63 -27.41 -10.05
N GLU A 110 -11.30 -26.26 -10.08
CA GLU A 110 -11.99 -25.76 -11.26
C GLU A 110 -11.07 -25.09 -12.30
N SER A 111 -9.81 -24.79 -11.97
CA SER A 111 -8.96 -23.94 -12.84
C SER A 111 -8.65 -24.54 -14.22
N LEU A 112 -8.59 -25.87 -14.37
CA LEU A 112 -8.42 -26.51 -15.70
C LEU A 112 -9.76 -26.72 -16.41
N HIS A 113 -10.81 -27.03 -15.65
CA HIS A 113 -12.15 -27.27 -16.20
C HIS A 113 -12.82 -25.97 -16.66
N LYS A 114 -12.69 -24.86 -15.91
CA LYS A 114 -13.12 -23.51 -16.34
C LYS A 114 -12.40 -23.09 -17.61
N LEU A 115 -11.09 -23.27 -17.70
CA LEU A 115 -10.31 -22.89 -18.90
C LEU A 115 -10.78 -23.60 -20.19
N LEU A 116 -11.27 -24.82 -20.08
CA LEU A 116 -11.75 -25.64 -21.20
C LEU A 116 -13.25 -25.47 -21.49
N THR A 117 -14.04 -25.00 -20.52
CA THR A 117 -15.51 -24.94 -20.62
C THR A 117 -16.06 -23.51 -20.68
N SER A 118 -15.34 -22.51 -20.18
CA SER A 118 -15.71 -21.08 -20.28
C SER A 118 -14.93 -20.41 -21.42
N GLY A 119 -15.59 -20.21 -22.56
CA GLY A 119 -15.06 -19.46 -23.71
C GLY A 119 -14.97 -17.94 -23.46
N GLY A 120 -14.20 -17.53 -22.47
CA GLY A 120 -13.97 -16.12 -22.10
C GLY A 120 -13.63 -15.97 -20.61
N PRO A 121 -13.01 -14.85 -20.19
CA PRO A 121 -12.85 -14.57 -18.77
C PRO A 121 -14.22 -14.63 -18.14
N SER A 122 -14.35 -15.39 -17.04
CA SER A 122 -15.55 -15.41 -16.21
C SER A 122 -15.83 -13.99 -15.73
N GLU A 123 -16.58 -13.23 -16.52
CA GLU A 123 -17.41 -12.13 -16.08
C GLU A 123 -18.44 -12.77 -15.15
N GLU A 124 -18.01 -13.10 -13.92
CA GLU A 124 -18.94 -13.23 -12.80
C GLU A 124 -19.89 -12.05 -12.93
N ASN A 125 -21.20 -12.30 -12.98
CA ASN A 125 -22.17 -11.25 -13.24
C ASN A 125 -22.20 -10.28 -12.05
N PHE A 126 -21.26 -9.33 -11.97
CA PHE A 126 -21.07 -8.33 -10.91
C PHE A 126 -22.21 -7.28 -10.86
N ARG A 127 -23.31 -7.56 -11.55
CA ARG A 127 -24.45 -6.68 -11.76
C ARG A 127 -25.58 -6.94 -10.77
N SER A 128 -25.57 -8.04 -10.02
CA SER A 128 -26.60 -8.26 -9.02
C SER A 128 -26.44 -7.25 -7.86
N PRO A 129 -27.51 -6.51 -7.49
CA PRO A 129 -27.44 -5.58 -6.38
C PRO A 129 -27.25 -6.32 -5.06
N PHE A 130 -26.30 -5.88 -4.25
CA PHE A 130 -26.06 -6.42 -2.92
C PHE A 130 -26.07 -5.27 -1.89
N PRO A 131 -27.18 -5.09 -1.14
CA PRO A 131 -27.37 -3.91 -0.27
C PRO A 131 -26.29 -3.72 0.81
N THR A 132 -25.73 -4.81 1.35
CA THR A 132 -24.71 -4.76 2.40
C THR A 132 -23.28 -4.74 1.87
N LEU A 133 -23.08 -4.88 0.54
CA LEU A 133 -21.74 -4.87 -0.07
C LEU A 133 -20.92 -3.64 0.34
N LYS A 134 -21.59 -2.49 0.37
CA LYS A 134 -20.95 -1.22 0.68
C LYS A 134 -20.35 -1.21 2.08
N ALA A 135 -21.08 -1.73 3.07
CA ALA A 135 -20.61 -1.79 4.45
C ALA A 135 -19.41 -2.75 4.56
N ASN A 136 -19.54 -3.95 4.02
CA ASN A 136 -18.50 -4.97 4.06
C ASN A 136 -17.20 -4.52 3.38
N VAL A 137 -17.30 -3.93 2.18
CA VAL A 137 -16.12 -3.41 1.47
C VAL A 137 -15.47 -2.27 2.24
N ILE A 138 -16.24 -1.38 2.87
CA ILE A 138 -15.67 -0.29 3.68
C ILE A 138 -14.95 -0.86 4.92
N GLU A 139 -15.53 -1.87 5.56
CA GLU A 139 -14.93 -2.58 6.70
C GLU A 139 -13.61 -3.25 6.29
N ALA A 140 -13.61 -4.06 5.23
CA ALA A 140 -12.40 -4.71 4.71
C ALA A 140 -11.31 -3.69 4.29
N ILE A 141 -11.68 -2.52 3.74
CA ILE A 141 -10.70 -1.45 3.46
C ILE A 141 -10.17 -0.82 4.76
N ASN A 142 -10.97 -0.72 5.83
CA ASN A 142 -10.49 -0.23 7.13
C ASN A 142 -9.56 -1.24 7.83
N GLU A 143 -9.82 -2.53 7.69
CA GLU A 143 -8.91 -3.59 8.14
C GLU A 143 -7.57 -3.47 7.42
N LEU A 144 -7.60 -3.32 6.09
CA LEU A 144 -6.40 -3.06 5.28
C LEU A 144 -5.64 -1.81 5.75
N LEU A 145 -6.34 -0.72 6.07
CA LEU A 145 -5.69 0.48 6.60
C LEU A 145 -4.98 0.21 7.94
N THR A 146 -5.63 -0.53 8.83
CA THR A 146 -5.06 -0.91 10.13
C THR A 146 -3.85 -1.82 9.98
N GLU A 147 -3.91 -2.79 9.06
CA GLU A 147 -2.81 -3.69 8.70
C GLU A 147 -1.58 -2.91 8.19
N LEU A 148 -1.81 -1.91 7.32
CA LEU A 148 -0.75 -1.07 6.77
C LEU A 148 -0.03 -0.24 7.85
N GLU A 149 -0.77 0.23 8.86
CA GLU A 149 -0.19 0.99 9.98
C GLU A 149 0.72 0.12 10.84
N GLY A 150 0.38 -1.16 11.05
CA GLY A 150 1.16 -2.10 11.88
C GLY A 150 2.33 -2.80 11.18
N THR A 151 2.44 -2.72 9.84
CA THR A 151 3.40 -3.55 9.08
C THR A 151 4.85 -3.31 9.48
N THR A 152 5.25 -2.07 9.75
CA THR A 152 6.65 -1.76 10.10
C THR A 152 7.04 -2.34 11.46
N ASP A 153 6.13 -2.28 12.43
CA ASP A 153 6.37 -2.81 13.78
C ASP A 153 6.39 -4.34 13.77
N ASN A 154 5.48 -4.96 13.00
CA ASN A 154 5.45 -6.41 12.80
C ASN A 154 6.78 -6.94 12.21
N ILE A 155 7.35 -6.23 11.23
CA ILE A 155 8.66 -6.57 10.66
C ILE A 155 9.75 -6.37 11.71
N ALA A 156 9.74 -5.25 12.43
CA ALA A 156 10.75 -4.94 13.43
C ALA A 156 10.80 -5.97 14.57
N MET A 157 9.67 -6.52 14.99
CA MET A 157 9.59 -7.56 16.01
C MET A 157 10.38 -8.83 15.67
N GLN A 158 10.53 -9.15 14.38
CA GLN A 158 11.26 -10.33 13.92
C GLN A 158 12.79 -10.13 13.91
N ALA A 159 13.29 -8.93 14.21
CA ALA A 159 14.71 -8.61 14.07
C ALA A 159 15.64 -9.48 14.93
N LEU A 160 15.17 -9.94 16.09
CA LEU A 160 15.96 -10.78 17.00
C LEU A 160 16.14 -12.21 16.52
N GLU A 161 15.33 -12.68 15.56
CA GLU A 161 15.48 -14.01 14.96
C GLU A 161 16.58 -14.01 13.90
N HIS A 162 16.89 -12.84 13.33
CA HIS A 162 17.79 -12.70 12.19
C HIS A 162 19.13 -12.03 12.49
N ILE A 163 19.22 -11.18 13.52
CA ILE A 163 20.44 -10.40 13.80
C ILE A 163 21.11 -10.89 15.07
N HIS A 164 22.28 -11.53 14.99
CA HIS A 164 23.05 -11.99 16.15
C HIS A 164 24.12 -10.98 16.61
N SER A 165 24.69 -11.22 17.79
CA SER A 165 25.74 -10.33 18.32
C SER A 165 27.04 -10.48 17.53
N ASN A 166 27.78 -9.38 17.37
CA ASN A 166 29.04 -9.28 16.63
C ASN A 166 28.95 -9.56 15.12
N GLU A 167 27.75 -9.59 14.54
CA GLU A 167 27.58 -9.62 13.09
C GLU A 167 27.93 -8.28 12.44
N VAL A 168 28.21 -8.32 11.14
CA VAL A 168 28.40 -7.13 10.30
C VAL A 168 27.31 -7.16 9.23
N ILE A 169 26.38 -6.20 9.29
CA ILE A 169 25.26 -6.08 8.37
C ILE A 169 25.55 -4.96 7.38
N MET A 170 25.35 -5.20 6.09
CA MET A 170 25.45 -4.16 5.06
C MET A 170 24.04 -3.76 4.60
N THR A 171 23.77 -2.47 4.48
CA THR A 171 22.55 -1.92 3.89
C THR A 171 22.89 -0.76 2.97
N ILE A 172 21.92 -0.33 2.17
CA ILE A 172 22.09 0.72 1.17
C ILE A 172 20.94 1.73 1.24
N GLY A 173 21.29 3.01 1.18
CA GLY A 173 20.33 4.10 1.22
C GLY A 173 19.58 4.21 2.55
N ARG A 174 18.38 4.80 2.50
CA ARG A 174 17.53 5.04 3.67
C ARG A 174 16.19 4.35 3.51
N SER A 175 15.93 3.37 4.37
CA SER A 175 14.63 2.72 4.53
C SER A 175 14.17 2.81 5.98
N ARG A 176 12.98 3.41 6.20
CA ARG A 176 12.40 3.52 7.55
C ARG A 176 12.14 2.14 8.17
N THR A 177 11.77 1.15 7.35
CA THR A 177 11.53 -0.22 7.79
C THR A 177 12.82 -0.90 8.23
N VAL A 178 13.91 -0.78 7.45
CA VAL A 178 15.22 -1.34 7.81
C VAL A 178 15.78 -0.64 9.05
N GLU A 179 15.61 0.69 9.14
CA GLU A 179 16.00 1.45 10.32
C GLU A 179 15.28 0.96 11.59
N ALA A 180 13.96 0.78 11.54
CA ALA A 180 13.17 0.24 12.65
C ALA A 180 13.62 -1.18 13.02
N PHE A 181 13.84 -2.04 12.03
CA PHE A 181 14.31 -3.42 12.21
C PHE A 181 15.68 -3.48 12.92
N LEU A 182 16.66 -2.71 12.44
CA LEU A 182 18.00 -2.67 13.06
C LEU A 182 17.94 -2.05 14.46
N LYS A 183 17.13 -1.00 14.65
CA LYS A 183 16.90 -0.39 15.97
C LYS A 183 16.32 -1.39 16.96
N ASP A 184 15.40 -2.25 16.52
CA ASP A 184 14.75 -3.26 17.34
C ASP A 184 15.75 -4.28 17.90
N ALA A 185 16.58 -4.84 17.01
CA ALA A 185 17.65 -5.76 17.39
C ALA A 185 18.71 -5.09 18.29
N ALA A 186 19.07 -3.83 18.00
CA ALA A 186 20.09 -3.09 18.73
C ALA A 186 19.71 -2.82 20.20
N ARG A 187 18.42 -2.96 20.57
CA ARG A 187 18.00 -2.87 21.98
C ARG A 187 18.54 -4.02 22.83
N LYS A 188 18.80 -5.20 22.22
CA LYS A 188 19.25 -6.41 22.95
C LYS A 188 20.63 -6.90 22.54
N ARG A 189 21.11 -6.58 21.33
CA ARG A 189 22.35 -7.12 20.76
C ARG A 189 23.26 -6.00 20.24
N LYS A 190 24.57 -6.22 20.29
CA LYS A 190 25.57 -5.32 19.70
C LYS A 190 26.08 -5.95 18.41
N PHE A 191 26.03 -5.21 17.31
CA PHE A 191 26.47 -5.63 15.98
C PHE A 191 26.90 -4.40 15.17
N HIS A 192 27.56 -4.60 14.04
CA HIS A 192 28.06 -3.53 13.18
C HIS A 192 27.13 -3.37 11.97
N VAL A 193 26.93 -2.14 11.52
CA VAL A 193 26.13 -1.85 10.32
C VAL A 193 26.93 -0.95 9.40
N ILE A 194 27.14 -1.39 8.16
CA ILE A 194 27.73 -0.60 7.08
C ILE A 194 26.58 -0.07 6.22
N VAL A 195 26.52 1.24 6.01
CA VAL A 195 25.50 1.86 5.15
C VAL A 195 26.17 2.46 3.94
N ALA A 196 25.96 1.83 2.80
CA ALA A 196 26.34 2.39 1.51
C ALA A 196 25.36 3.51 1.15
N GLU A 197 25.89 4.66 0.71
CA GLU A 197 25.05 5.74 0.20
C GLU A 197 24.57 5.48 -1.23
N CYS A 198 23.43 6.05 -1.61
CA CYS A 198 22.86 5.95 -2.96
C CYS A 198 23.30 7.10 -3.87
N ALA A 199 24.61 7.28 -4.09
CA ALA A 199 25.10 8.24 -5.09
C ALA A 199 24.53 7.91 -6.49
N PRO A 200 24.16 8.91 -7.33
CA PRO A 200 24.40 10.36 -7.19
C PRO A 200 23.33 11.11 -6.40
N PHE A 201 22.21 10.46 -6.05
CA PHE A 201 21.12 11.05 -5.29
C PHE A 201 21.36 10.85 -3.81
N CYS A 202 22.47 11.41 -3.31
CA CYS A 202 22.69 11.47 -1.88
C CYS A 202 21.48 12.21 -1.30
N GLN A 203 20.72 11.58 -0.41
CA GLN A 203 19.58 12.22 0.26
C GLN A 203 20.10 13.21 1.33
N THR A 204 21.02 14.09 0.92
CA THR A 204 22.00 14.85 1.71
C THR A 204 21.50 16.19 2.26
N SER A 205 20.20 16.44 2.23
CA SER A 205 19.64 17.65 2.86
C SER A 205 19.07 17.41 4.26
N ASP A 206 19.22 16.21 4.83
CA ASP A 206 18.85 15.95 6.22
C ASP A 206 20.10 15.69 7.07
N PRO A 207 20.52 16.61 7.97
CA PRO A 207 21.64 16.38 8.90
C PRO A 207 21.43 15.17 9.85
N ARG A 208 20.25 14.54 9.81
CA ARG A 208 19.97 13.25 10.45
C ARG A 208 20.54 12.04 9.69
N HIS A 209 20.90 12.17 8.42
CA HIS A 209 21.41 11.06 7.58
C HIS A 209 22.71 10.46 8.15
N SER A 210 23.65 11.31 8.55
CA SER A 210 24.94 10.87 9.09
C SER A 210 24.92 10.59 10.59
N ARG A 211 23.93 11.09 11.34
CA ARG A 211 23.90 11.03 12.82
C ARG A 211 22.96 9.97 13.39
N VAL A 212 21.92 9.53 12.67
CA VAL A 212 20.92 8.60 13.22
C VAL A 212 21.50 7.20 13.47
N LEU A 213 22.46 6.75 12.66
CA LEU A 213 23.07 5.42 12.86
C LEU A 213 24.26 5.45 13.82
N LEU A 214 25.01 6.56 13.86
CA LEU A 214 26.13 6.78 14.80
C LEU A 214 25.69 6.85 16.28
N LEU A 215 24.39 6.99 16.56
CA LEU A 215 23.83 7.10 17.92
C LEU A 215 23.15 5.82 18.44
N LEU A 216 23.10 4.73 17.65
CA LEU A 216 22.65 3.45 18.19
C LEU A 216 23.76 2.88 19.07
N ARG A 217 23.50 2.87 20.39
CA ARG A 217 24.41 2.34 21.41
C ARG A 217 24.95 0.96 21.00
N GLY A 218 26.19 0.91 20.50
CA GLY A 218 26.85 -0.33 20.13
C GLY A 218 26.89 -0.66 18.63
N VAL A 219 26.38 0.20 17.75
CA VAL A 219 26.49 0.05 16.29
C VAL A 219 27.57 0.96 15.75
N ARG A 220 28.68 0.38 15.27
CA ARG A 220 29.72 1.12 14.56
C ARG A 220 29.31 1.23 13.09
N CYS A 221 29.15 2.47 12.63
CA CYS A 221 28.76 2.80 11.26
C CYS A 221 29.99 3.24 10.48
N ILE A 222 30.27 2.57 9.37
CA ILE A 222 31.35 2.95 8.46
C ILE A 222 30.68 3.56 7.22
N THR A 223 30.90 4.85 7.02
CA THR A 223 30.56 5.57 5.77
C THR A 223 31.86 5.68 4.96
N SER A 224 31.85 5.23 3.70
CA SER A 224 32.99 5.40 2.78
C SER A 224 33.04 6.81 2.20
#